data_AF-A0A1V2G751-F1
#
_entry.id   AF-A0A1V2G751-F1
#
_cell.length_a   1.000
_cell.length_b   1.000
_cell.length_c   1.000
_cell.angle_alpha   90.00
_cell.angle_beta   90.00
_cell.angle_gamma   90.00
#
_symmetry.space_group_name_H-M   'P 1'
#
loop_
_entity.id
_entity.type
_entity.pdbx_description
1 polymer ?
#
loop_
_entity_poly.entity_id
_entity_poly.type
_entity_poly.pdbx_seq_one_letter_code
_entity_poly.pdbx_strand_id
1 'polypeptide(L)'
;MYTQTLYELSQEAERLLQLSRQQLQLLEKMPLSVPGDDAPQRALPWSQPNIAERHAMLNNELRKISRLEMVLAIVGTMKAGKSTTINAIVGTEVLPNRNRPMTALPTLIRHTPGQKEPVLHFSHVAPIDCLIQKLQQRLRDCDIKHLTDVLEIDKDMRALMQRIENGVAFEKYYLGAQPIFHCLKSLNDLVRLAKALDVDFPFSAYAAIEHIPVIEVE
;
A
#
# COMPACT_ATOMS: atom_id res chain seq x y z
N MET A 1 -29.31 -2.05 21.81
CA MET A 1 -29.68 -3.45 21.51
C MET A 1 -28.64 -4.13 20.61
N TYR A 2 -28.24 -3.53 19.47
CA TYR A 2 -27.23 -4.12 18.58
C TYR A 2 -25.78 -4.11 19.09
N THR A 3 -25.41 -3.16 19.97
CA THR A 3 -24.05 -3.04 20.52
C THR A 3 -23.63 -4.24 21.37
N GLN A 4 -24.55 -4.79 22.16
CA GLN A 4 -24.27 -5.96 22.99
C GLN A 4 -24.09 -7.22 22.14
N THR A 5 -24.95 -7.41 21.13
CA THR A 5 -24.84 -8.53 20.19
C THR A 5 -23.54 -8.47 19.37
N LEU A 6 -23.14 -7.28 18.90
CA LEU A 6 -21.86 -7.09 18.21
C LEU A 6 -20.67 -7.42 19.11
N TYR A 7 -20.73 -7.02 20.37
CA TYR A 7 -19.68 -7.32 21.34
C TYR A 7 -19.55 -8.82 21.60
N GLU A 8 -20.66 -9.52 21.86
CA GLU A 8 -20.69 -10.96 22.07
C GLU A 8 -20.18 -11.73 20.84
N LEU A 9 -20.58 -11.31 19.63
CA LEU A 9 -20.09 -11.89 18.38
C LEU A 9 -18.58 -11.64 18.17
N SER A 10 -18.09 -10.44 18.50
CA SER A 10 -16.65 -10.16 18.40
C SER A 10 -15.82 -11.01 19.38
N GLN A 11 -16.34 -11.25 20.60
CA GLN A 11 -15.66 -12.10 21.58
C GLN A 11 -15.58 -13.55 21.12
N GLU A 12 -16.68 -14.10 20.57
CA GLU A 12 -16.66 -15.47 20.07
C GLU A 12 -15.75 -15.60 18.84
N ALA A 13 -15.75 -14.61 17.93
CA ALA A 13 -14.85 -14.59 16.79
C ALA A 13 -13.37 -14.53 17.23
N GLU A 14 -13.05 -13.70 18.23
CA GLU A 14 -11.70 -13.63 18.80
C GLU A 14 -11.28 -14.98 19.41
N ARG A 15 -12.15 -15.60 20.20
CA ARG A 15 -11.92 -16.92 20.80
C ARG A 15 -11.63 -17.99 19.74
N LEU A 16 -12.40 -18.02 18.65
CA LEU A 16 -12.18 -18.97 17.55
C LEU A 16 -10.84 -18.74 16.84
N LEU A 17 -10.45 -17.49 16.62
CA LEU A 17 -9.13 -17.17 16.03
C LEU A 17 -7.98 -17.56 16.95
N GLN A 18 -8.10 -17.33 18.25
CA GLN A 18 -7.11 -17.75 19.23
C GLN A 18 -6.95 -19.28 19.25
N LEU A 19 -8.07 -20.02 19.18
CA LEU A 19 -8.06 -21.48 19.08
C LEU A 19 -7.37 -21.95 17.79
N SER A 20 -7.70 -21.34 16.65
CA SER A 20 -7.05 -21.66 15.37
C SER A 20 -5.53 -21.43 15.43
N ARG A 21 -5.09 -20.34 16.08
CA ARG A 21 -3.67 -20.06 16.33
C ARG A 21 -3.00 -21.14 17.18
N GLN A 22 -3.65 -21.59 18.26
CA GLN A 22 -3.11 -22.65 19.12
C GLN A 22 -2.98 -23.97 18.36
N GLN A 23 -3.97 -24.33 17.54
CA GLN A 23 -3.90 -25.52 16.70
C GLN A 23 -2.75 -25.44 15.69
N LEU A 24 -2.52 -24.27 15.09
CA LEU A 24 -1.43 -24.06 14.15
C LEU A 24 -0.05 -24.21 14.84
N GLN A 25 0.09 -23.69 16.07
CA GLN A 25 1.29 -23.88 16.90
C GLN A 25 1.52 -25.33 17.33
N LEU A 26 0.45 -26.10 17.55
CA LEU A 26 0.56 -27.53 17.85
C LEU A 26 1.00 -28.33 16.62
N LEU A 27 0.47 -28.00 15.45
CA LEU A 27 0.87 -28.60 14.17
C LEU A 27 2.35 -28.33 13.85
N GLU A 28 2.85 -27.14 14.16
CA GLU A 28 4.27 -26.80 13.98
C GLU A 28 5.21 -27.65 14.86
N LYS A 29 4.74 -28.03 16.06
CA LYS A 29 5.50 -28.88 17.00
C LYS A 29 5.41 -30.38 16.67
N MET A 30 4.48 -30.79 15.83
CA MET A 30 4.40 -32.18 15.38
C MET A 30 5.43 -32.41 14.27
N PRO A 31 6.22 -33.49 14.32
CA PRO A 31 7.08 -33.85 13.21
C PRO A 31 6.22 -34.29 12.02
N LEU A 32 5.85 -33.34 11.16
CA LEU A 32 5.22 -33.66 9.88
C LEU A 32 6.27 -34.35 9.01
N SER A 33 6.06 -35.63 8.73
CA SER A 33 6.80 -36.38 7.72
C SER A 33 6.63 -35.70 6.37
N VAL A 34 7.69 -35.08 5.87
CA VAL A 34 7.74 -34.50 4.53
C VAL A 34 7.64 -35.65 3.52
N PRO A 35 6.63 -35.70 2.63
CA PRO A 35 6.65 -36.63 1.51
C PRO A 35 7.84 -36.23 0.61
N GLY A 36 8.56 -37.23 0.10
CA GLY A 36 9.86 -37.09 -0.57
C GLY A 36 9.97 -36.00 -1.64
N ASP A 37 11.23 -35.64 -1.92
CA ASP A 37 11.79 -34.52 -2.70
C ASP A 37 11.22 -34.23 -4.12
N ASP A 38 10.18 -34.93 -4.58
CA ASP A 38 9.71 -34.87 -5.98
C ASP A 38 8.48 -33.96 -6.21
N ALA A 39 7.93 -33.31 -5.16
CA ALA A 39 6.82 -32.36 -5.31
C ALA A 39 7.27 -30.90 -5.15
N PRO A 40 6.82 -29.96 -6.01
CA PRO A 40 7.18 -28.55 -5.88
C PRO A 40 6.79 -28.04 -4.49
N GLN A 41 7.77 -27.55 -3.71
CA GLN A 41 7.66 -27.17 -2.29
C GLN A 41 6.52 -26.17 -1.96
N ARG A 42 5.94 -25.50 -2.97
CA ARG A 42 4.76 -24.62 -2.86
C ARG A 42 3.41 -25.35 -2.82
N ALA A 43 3.34 -26.63 -3.17
CA ALA A 43 2.08 -27.38 -3.33
C ALA A 43 1.58 -28.06 -2.05
N LEU A 44 2.38 -28.11 -0.97
CA LEU A 44 1.97 -28.75 0.29
C LEU A 44 1.29 -27.72 1.20
N PRO A 45 0.02 -27.93 1.61
CA PRO A 45 -0.75 -26.97 2.44
C PRO A 45 -0.10 -26.62 3.79
N TRP A 46 0.83 -27.45 4.26
CA TRP A 46 1.47 -27.40 5.58
C TRP A 46 2.99 -27.26 5.50
N SER A 47 3.55 -26.80 4.38
CA SER A 47 4.96 -26.43 4.32
C SER A 47 5.26 -25.22 5.23
N GLN A 48 6.49 -25.11 5.73
CA GLN A 48 6.91 -23.98 6.59
C GLN A 48 6.54 -22.59 6.05
N PRO A 49 6.74 -22.25 4.75
CA PRO A 49 6.31 -20.94 4.25
C PRO A 49 4.79 -20.74 4.32
N ASN A 50 3.99 -21.78 4.06
CA ASN A 50 2.53 -21.73 4.17
C ASN A 50 2.07 -21.57 5.63
N ILE A 51 2.78 -22.16 6.59
CA ILE A 51 2.51 -21.99 8.03
C ILE A 51 2.78 -20.55 8.47
N ALA A 52 3.90 -19.96 8.03
CA ALA A 52 4.23 -18.56 8.33
C ALA A 52 3.22 -17.57 7.75
N GLU A 53 2.79 -17.77 6.49
CA GLU A 53 1.73 -16.96 5.87
C GLU A 53 0.40 -17.07 6.63
N ARG A 54 0.02 -18.28 7.06
CA ARG A 54 -1.19 -18.49 7.88
C ARG A 54 -1.10 -17.83 9.25
N HIS A 55 0.07 -17.83 9.89
CA HIS A 55 0.28 -17.08 11.12
C HIS A 55 0.09 -15.57 10.92
N ALA A 56 0.66 -15.01 9.85
CA ALA A 56 0.50 -13.62 9.50
C ALA A 56 -0.98 -13.28 9.26
N MET A 57 -1.69 -14.11 8.49
CA MET A 57 -3.12 -13.96 8.23
C MET A 57 -3.95 -13.97 9.53
N LEU A 58 -3.78 -14.98 10.39
CA LEU A 58 -4.55 -15.10 11.64
C LEU A 58 -4.28 -13.93 12.60
N ASN A 59 -3.04 -13.47 12.69
CA ASN A 59 -2.69 -12.30 13.50
C ASN A 59 -3.37 -11.03 12.97
N ASN A 60 -3.45 -10.88 11.65
CA ASN A 60 -4.13 -9.76 11.03
C ASN A 60 -5.64 -9.79 11.27
N GLU A 61 -6.30 -10.95 11.12
CA GLU A 61 -7.73 -11.08 11.41
C GLU A 61 -8.07 -10.82 12.89
N LEU A 62 -7.22 -11.27 13.81
CA LEU A 62 -7.39 -11.02 15.24
C LEU A 62 -7.26 -9.53 15.58
N ARG A 63 -6.32 -8.83 14.92
CA ARG A 63 -6.20 -7.37 15.03
C ARG A 63 -7.45 -6.66 14.52
N LYS A 64 -8.02 -7.09 13.39
CA LYS A 64 -9.23 -6.47 12.82
C LYS A 64 -10.43 -6.62 13.74
N ILE A 65 -10.67 -7.82 14.28
CA ILE A 65 -11.80 -8.10 15.19
C ILE A 65 -11.65 -7.34 16.51
N SER A 66 -10.47 -7.39 17.14
CA SER A 66 -10.23 -6.71 18.43
C SER A 66 -10.39 -5.18 18.36
N ARG A 67 -10.12 -4.59 17.19
CA ARG A 67 -10.24 -3.14 16.96
C ARG A 67 -11.52 -2.73 16.23
N LEU A 68 -12.38 -3.69 15.89
CA LEU A 68 -13.58 -3.48 15.05
C LEU A 68 -13.23 -2.72 13.75
N GLU A 69 -12.07 -3.02 13.17
CA GLU A 69 -11.59 -2.39 11.93
C GLU A 69 -12.38 -2.97 10.73
N MET A 70 -13.16 -2.13 10.05
CA MET A 70 -13.79 -2.48 8.78
C MET A 70 -12.90 -2.05 7.61
N VAL A 71 -12.61 -2.97 6.70
CA VAL A 71 -11.86 -2.67 5.46
C VAL A 71 -12.85 -2.56 4.30
N LEU A 72 -12.98 -1.36 3.73
CA LEU A 72 -13.78 -1.11 2.53
C LEU A 72 -12.87 -1.00 1.30
N ALA A 73 -13.00 -1.94 0.36
CA ALA A 73 -12.30 -1.88 -0.92
C ALA A 73 -13.18 -1.18 -1.98
N ILE A 74 -12.72 -0.05 -2.53
CA ILE A 74 -13.41 0.69 -3.58
C ILE A 74 -12.70 0.47 -4.91
N VAL A 75 -13.35 -0.27 -5.82
CA VAL A 75 -12.80 -0.63 -7.14
C VAL A 75 -13.67 0.01 -8.23
N GLY A 76 -13.04 0.43 -9.32
CA GLY A 76 -13.74 1.01 -10.46
C GLY A 76 -12.80 1.62 -11.46
N THR A 77 -13.30 1.88 -12.67
CA THR A 77 -12.53 2.49 -13.75
C THR A 77 -12.10 3.92 -13.40
N MET A 78 -11.12 4.44 -14.14
CA MET A 78 -10.66 5.82 -13.95
C MET A 78 -11.83 6.81 -14.14
N LYS A 79 -11.81 7.92 -13.37
CA LYS A 79 -12.85 8.96 -13.38
C LYS A 79 -14.25 8.54 -12.93
N ALA A 80 -14.42 7.35 -12.37
CA ALA A 80 -15.69 6.91 -11.76
C ALA A 80 -16.03 7.61 -10.42
N GLY A 81 -15.29 8.65 -10.01
CA GLY A 81 -15.54 9.38 -8.76
C GLY A 81 -15.00 8.72 -7.48
N LYS A 82 -14.22 7.64 -7.56
CA LYS A 82 -13.72 6.90 -6.38
C LYS A 82 -13.05 7.78 -5.31
N SER A 83 -12.07 8.59 -5.71
CA SER A 83 -11.37 9.49 -4.78
C SER A 83 -12.32 10.54 -4.19
N THR A 84 -13.30 11.00 -4.97
CA THR A 84 -14.35 11.92 -4.52
C THR A 84 -15.27 11.26 -3.49
N THR A 85 -15.70 10.02 -3.73
CA THR A 85 -16.50 9.24 -2.77
C THR A 85 -15.74 9.00 -1.48
N ILE A 86 -14.45 8.66 -1.57
CA ILE A 86 -13.59 8.48 -0.40
C ILE A 86 -13.47 9.79 0.40
N ASN A 87 -13.14 10.90 -0.25
CA ASN A 87 -13.05 12.21 0.42
C ASN A 87 -14.38 12.60 1.07
N ALA A 88 -15.52 12.24 0.46
CA ALA A 88 -16.85 12.48 1.04
C ALA A 88 -17.13 11.59 2.27
N ILE A 89 -16.69 10.32 2.25
CA ILE A 89 -16.82 9.40 3.40
C ILE A 89 -15.93 9.87 4.56
N VAL A 90 -14.69 10.28 4.26
CA VAL A 90 -13.73 10.79 5.24
C VAL A 90 -14.15 12.18 5.75
N GLY A 91 -14.88 12.96 4.94
CA GLY A 91 -15.26 14.33 5.28
C GLY A 91 -14.16 15.36 5.06
N THR A 92 -12.99 14.95 4.56
CA THR A 92 -11.86 15.82 4.24
C THR A 92 -11.24 15.45 2.88
N GLU A 93 -10.71 16.44 2.17
CA GLU A 93 -10.02 16.21 0.90
C GLU A 93 -8.60 15.69 1.17
N VAL A 94 -8.42 14.36 1.20
CA VAL A 94 -7.13 13.69 1.47
C VAL A 94 -6.53 12.97 0.27
N LEU A 95 -7.35 12.57 -0.71
CA LEU A 95 -6.88 12.04 -1.99
C LEU A 95 -6.94 13.08 -3.12
N PRO A 96 -5.88 13.17 -3.96
CA PRO A 96 -5.85 14.13 -5.06
C PRO A 96 -6.88 13.77 -6.14
N ASN A 97 -7.54 14.79 -6.70
CA ASN A 97 -8.50 14.65 -7.80
C ASN A 97 -8.00 15.42 -9.04
N ARG A 98 -7.77 14.73 -10.16
CA ARG A 98 -7.50 15.34 -11.49
C ARG A 98 -8.09 14.48 -12.61
N ASN A 99 -8.12 15.04 -13.82
CA ASN A 99 -8.53 14.37 -15.06
C ASN A 99 -7.57 13.27 -15.60
N ARG A 100 -6.50 12.92 -14.88
CA ARG A 100 -5.54 11.85 -15.22
C ARG A 100 -5.55 10.72 -14.17
N PRO A 101 -5.06 9.50 -14.43
CA PRO A 101 -5.05 8.43 -13.43
C PRO A 101 -4.22 8.81 -12.20
N MET A 102 -4.81 8.80 -11.00
CA MET A 102 -4.19 9.32 -9.77
C MET A 102 -3.95 8.25 -8.69
N THR A 103 -3.98 6.97 -9.05
CA THR A 103 -3.74 5.88 -8.09
C THR A 103 -2.88 4.80 -8.74
N ALA A 104 -1.57 4.98 -8.68
CA ALA A 104 -0.60 3.98 -9.12
C ALA A 104 -0.26 2.98 -8.02
N LEU A 105 -0.17 3.44 -6.77
CA LEU A 105 -0.06 2.58 -5.59
C LEU A 105 -1.39 2.56 -4.84
N PRO A 106 -1.87 1.38 -4.40
CA PRO A 106 -2.96 1.32 -3.42
C PRO A 106 -2.59 2.18 -2.21
N THR A 107 -3.54 2.95 -1.68
CA THR A 107 -3.31 3.80 -0.50
C THR A 107 -4.36 3.43 0.54
N LEU A 108 -3.92 3.09 1.75
CA LEU A 108 -4.81 2.77 2.85
C LEU A 108 -5.21 4.08 3.55
N ILE A 109 -6.50 4.27 3.81
CA ILE A 109 -6.97 5.36 4.65
C ILE A 109 -7.49 4.75 5.95
N ARG A 110 -6.98 5.25 7.07
CA ARG A 110 -7.29 4.78 8.41
C ARG A 110 -7.88 5.92 9.22
N HIS A 111 -9.12 5.74 9.63
CA HIS A 111 -9.74 6.61 10.61
C HIS A 111 -9.00 6.52 11.95
N THR A 112 -8.48 7.63 12.47
CA THR A 112 -7.71 7.69 13.72
C THR A 112 -8.27 8.79 14.62
N PRO A 113 -9.00 8.45 15.70
CA PRO A 113 -9.61 9.44 16.59
C PRO A 113 -8.59 10.45 17.12
N GLY A 114 -8.91 11.74 17.04
CA GLY A 114 -8.02 12.84 17.44
C GLY A 114 -7.01 13.30 16.37
N GLN A 115 -6.92 12.64 15.21
CA GLN A 115 -6.03 13.02 14.11
C GLN A 115 -6.70 14.02 13.16
N LYS A 116 -6.90 15.26 13.62
CA LYS A 116 -7.58 16.32 12.83
C LYS A 116 -6.85 16.72 11.55
N GLU A 117 -5.52 16.76 11.60
CA GLU A 117 -4.72 16.99 10.40
C GLU A 117 -4.32 15.66 9.78
N PRO A 118 -4.52 15.44 8.47
CA PRO A 118 -4.19 14.17 7.86
C PRO A 118 -2.68 13.95 7.85
N VAL A 119 -2.25 12.72 8.10
CA VAL A 119 -0.86 12.31 8.11
C VAL A 119 -0.67 11.14 7.17
N LEU A 120 0.30 11.22 6.26
CA LEU A 120 0.70 10.09 5.43
C LEU A 120 1.98 9.45 5.98
N HIS A 121 1.88 8.17 6.30
CA HIS A 121 3.01 7.30 6.60
C HIS A 121 3.38 6.50 5.36
N PHE A 122 4.61 6.69 4.89
CA PHE A 122 5.18 5.94 3.78
C PHE A 122 6.43 5.19 4.24
N SER A 123 6.22 4.09 4.97
CA SER A 123 7.28 3.35 5.66
C SER A 123 8.24 2.63 4.69
N HIS A 124 7.73 2.17 3.55
CA HIS A 124 8.47 1.36 2.58
C HIS A 124 8.98 2.19 1.39
N VAL A 125 9.77 3.23 1.66
CA VAL A 125 10.36 4.13 0.63
C VAL A 125 11.55 3.53 -0.11
N ALA A 126 12.25 2.56 0.47
CA ALA A 126 13.52 2.05 -0.08
C ALA A 126 13.43 1.58 -1.56
N PRO A 127 12.37 0.87 -2.02
CA PRO A 127 12.23 0.52 -3.43
C PRO A 127 12.08 1.73 -4.34
N ILE A 128 11.37 2.78 -3.88
CA ILE A 128 11.24 4.04 -4.62
C ILE A 128 12.59 4.75 -4.69
N ASP A 129 13.35 4.79 -3.60
CA ASP A 129 14.66 5.45 -3.60
C ASP A 129 15.63 4.77 -4.58
N CYS A 130 15.65 3.42 -4.62
CA CYS A 130 16.40 2.67 -5.62
C CYS A 130 15.92 2.97 -7.06
N LEU A 131 14.61 3.12 -7.26
CA LEU A 131 14.06 3.51 -8.56
C LEU A 131 14.52 4.92 -8.96
N ILE A 132 14.49 5.89 -8.04
CA ILE A 132 14.93 7.27 -8.28
C ILE A 132 16.39 7.29 -8.74
N GLN A 133 17.27 6.52 -8.09
CA GLN A 133 18.68 6.44 -8.50
C GLN A 133 18.83 5.90 -9.93
N LYS A 134 18.07 4.87 -10.31
CA LYS A 134 18.07 4.34 -11.68
C LYS A 134 17.54 5.36 -12.69
N LEU A 135 16.45 6.05 -12.35
CA LEU A 135 15.87 7.09 -13.21
C LEU A 135 16.80 8.28 -13.36
N GLN A 136 17.51 8.68 -12.30
CA GLN A 136 18.48 9.77 -12.33
C GLN A 136 19.63 9.47 -13.30
N GLN A 137 20.12 8.22 -13.35
CA GLN A 137 21.13 7.80 -14.33
C GLN A 137 20.58 7.90 -15.75
N ARG A 138 19.39 7.34 -16.01
CA ARG A 138 18.76 7.38 -17.33
C ARG A 138 18.41 8.80 -17.78
N LEU A 139 18.03 9.69 -16.87
CA LEU A 139 17.69 11.08 -17.21
C LEU A 139 18.90 11.87 -17.72
N ARG A 140 20.12 11.53 -17.28
CA ARG A 140 21.37 12.16 -17.75
C ARG A 140 21.72 11.78 -19.18
N ASP A 141 21.33 10.58 -19.60
CA ASP A 141 21.65 10.02 -20.91
C ASP A 141 20.54 10.25 -21.95
N CYS A 142 19.36 10.73 -21.53
CA CYS A 142 18.20 10.91 -22.39
C CYS A 142 18.03 12.34 -22.91
N ASP A 143 17.66 12.46 -24.19
CA ASP A 143 17.20 13.71 -24.77
C ASP A 143 15.80 14.08 -24.24
N ILE A 144 15.70 15.19 -23.52
CA ILE A 144 14.45 15.73 -22.94
C ILE A 144 13.36 15.94 -24.01
N LYS A 145 13.75 16.15 -25.27
CA LYS A 145 12.83 16.30 -26.41
C LYS A 145 11.98 15.04 -26.63
N HIS A 146 12.60 13.86 -26.58
CA HIS A 146 11.89 12.58 -26.75
C HIS A 146 10.94 12.28 -25.58
N LEU A 147 11.29 12.69 -24.36
CA LEU A 147 10.41 12.61 -23.19
C LEU A 147 9.16 13.48 -23.34
N THR A 148 9.27 14.64 -24.01
CA THR A 148 8.16 15.57 -24.19
C THR A 148 7.13 15.05 -25.20
N ASP A 149 7.55 14.19 -26.13
CA ASP A 149 6.67 13.54 -27.11
C ASP A 149 5.86 12.39 -26.49
N VAL A 150 6.41 11.73 -25.47
CA VAL A 150 5.78 10.56 -24.81
C VAL A 150 5.01 10.95 -23.54
N LEU A 151 5.38 12.06 -22.89
CA LEU A 151 4.78 12.52 -21.63
C LEU A 151 4.25 13.96 -21.75
N GLU A 152 3.05 14.19 -21.25
CA GLU A 152 2.56 15.54 -20.98
C GLU A 152 3.31 16.14 -19.79
N ILE A 153 4.38 16.88 -20.06
CA ILE A 153 5.22 17.53 -19.05
C ILE A 153 4.51 18.78 -18.49
N ASP A 154 3.65 18.55 -17.50
CA ASP A 154 3.03 19.61 -16.70
C ASP A 154 4.00 20.21 -15.66
N LYS A 155 3.58 21.28 -14.97
CA LYS A 155 4.39 21.97 -13.96
C LYS A 155 4.91 21.01 -12.87
N ASP A 156 4.11 20.04 -12.46
CA ASP A 156 4.51 19.15 -11.37
C ASP A 156 5.42 18.02 -11.86
N MET A 157 5.26 17.55 -13.11
CA MET A 157 6.19 16.61 -13.73
C MET A 157 7.58 17.24 -13.82
N ARG A 158 7.69 18.53 -14.18
CA ARG A 158 8.98 19.25 -14.15
C ARG A 158 9.55 19.32 -12.75
N ALA A 159 8.72 19.61 -11.74
CA ALA A 159 9.15 19.64 -10.36
C ALA A 159 9.66 18.26 -9.90
N LEU A 160 9.02 17.17 -10.32
CA LEU A 160 9.48 15.80 -10.06
C LEU A 160 10.83 15.52 -10.74
N MET A 161 10.99 15.87 -12.02
CA MET A 161 12.25 15.68 -12.74
C MET A 161 13.41 16.43 -12.07
N GLN A 162 13.21 17.71 -11.72
CA GLN A 162 14.20 18.49 -10.97
C GLN A 162 14.55 17.86 -9.61
N ARG A 163 13.54 17.32 -8.92
CA ARG A 163 13.74 16.64 -7.64
C ARG A 163 14.57 15.35 -7.79
N ILE A 164 14.35 14.59 -8.86
CA ILE A 164 15.12 13.38 -9.21
C ILE A 164 16.56 13.76 -9.61
N GLU A 165 16.73 14.80 -10.43
CA GLU A 165 18.05 15.32 -10.82
C GLU A 165 18.89 15.71 -9.60
N ASN A 166 18.26 16.39 -8.63
CA ASN A 166 18.87 16.80 -7.37
C ASN A 166 19.05 15.64 -6.36
N GLY A 167 18.54 14.44 -6.66
CA GLY A 167 18.67 13.27 -5.79
C GLY A 167 17.89 13.35 -4.47
N VAL A 168 16.79 14.11 -4.44
CA VAL A 168 15.98 14.28 -3.23
C VAL A 168 15.03 13.09 -3.05
N ALA A 169 15.24 12.32 -1.98
CA ALA A 169 14.45 11.14 -1.62
C ALA A 169 12.98 11.46 -1.25
N PHE A 170 12.15 10.42 -1.15
CA PHE A 170 10.82 10.56 -0.53
C PHE A 170 10.94 10.54 0.99
N GLU A 171 10.12 11.36 1.64
CA GLU A 171 10.02 11.35 3.08
C GLU A 171 9.13 10.19 3.52
N LYS A 172 9.38 9.68 4.72
CA LYS A 172 8.55 8.63 5.31
C LYS A 172 7.26 9.17 5.93
N TYR A 173 7.18 10.49 6.11
CA TYR A 173 6.13 11.15 6.86
C TYR A 173 5.76 12.46 6.18
N TYR A 174 4.46 12.69 5.95
CA TYR A 174 3.93 13.95 5.44
C TYR A 174 2.75 14.41 6.29
N LEU A 175 2.81 15.65 6.79
CA LEU A 175 1.76 16.26 7.60
C LEU A 175 0.92 17.24 6.77
N GLY A 176 -0.40 17.10 6.82
CA GLY A 176 -1.35 17.98 6.16
C GLY A 176 -1.71 17.57 4.73
N ALA A 177 -2.87 18.02 4.26
CA ALA A 177 -3.44 17.58 2.98
C ALA A 177 -2.56 17.96 1.77
N GLN A 178 -1.98 19.16 1.76
CA GLN A 178 -1.17 19.64 0.64
C GLN A 178 0.12 18.82 0.44
N PRO A 179 0.97 18.59 1.46
CA PRO A 179 2.12 17.70 1.32
C PRO A 179 1.75 16.28 0.89
N ILE A 180 0.66 15.73 1.42
CA ILE A 180 0.14 14.41 1.04
C ILE A 180 -0.24 14.38 -0.44
N PHE A 181 -0.99 15.38 -0.92
CA PHE A 181 -1.34 15.50 -2.33
C PHE A 181 -0.13 15.59 -3.24
N HIS A 182 0.86 16.40 -2.87
CA HIS A 182 2.09 16.53 -3.64
C HIS A 182 2.88 15.20 -3.68
N CYS A 183 2.95 14.48 -2.56
CA CYS A 183 3.57 13.17 -2.50
C CYS A 183 2.86 12.14 -3.39
N LEU A 184 1.55 11.97 -3.22
CA LEU A 184 0.75 11.04 -4.02
C LEU A 184 0.81 11.39 -5.51
N LYS A 185 0.78 12.68 -5.85
CA LYS A 185 0.96 13.10 -7.24
C LYS A 185 2.33 12.72 -7.77
N SER A 186 3.38 13.00 -7.02
CA SER A 186 4.76 12.67 -7.38
C SER A 186 4.94 11.17 -7.61
N LEU A 187 4.32 10.32 -6.80
CA LEU A 187 4.34 8.86 -6.99
C LEU A 187 3.65 8.42 -8.29
N ASN A 188 2.52 9.03 -8.63
CA ASN A 188 1.83 8.74 -9.89
C ASN A 188 2.64 9.18 -11.11
N ASP A 189 3.24 10.37 -11.04
CA ASP A 189 4.10 10.90 -12.09
C ASP A 189 5.40 10.08 -12.23
N LEU A 190 5.92 9.54 -11.11
CA LEU A 190 7.07 8.63 -11.10
C LEU A 190 6.81 7.34 -11.88
N VAL A 191 5.62 6.75 -11.76
CA VAL A 191 5.23 5.55 -12.53
C VAL A 191 5.20 5.84 -14.03
N ARG A 192 4.70 7.02 -14.41
CA ARG A 192 4.65 7.45 -15.82
C ARG A 192 6.05 7.68 -16.35
N LEU A 193 6.91 8.34 -15.57
CA LEU A 193 8.29 8.60 -15.93
C LEU A 193 9.08 7.29 -16.07
N ALA A 194 8.93 6.35 -15.14
CA ALA A 194 9.55 5.04 -15.20
C ALA A 194 9.15 4.29 -16.48
N LYS A 195 7.86 4.31 -16.82
CA LYS A 195 7.35 3.74 -18.08
C LYS A 195 7.93 4.42 -19.32
N ALA A 196 8.07 5.75 -19.32
CA ALA A 196 8.61 6.49 -20.46
C ALA A 196 10.13 6.27 -20.65
N LEU A 197 10.85 5.96 -19.57
CA LEU A 197 12.29 5.68 -19.57
C LEU A 197 12.64 4.19 -19.67
N ASP A 198 11.64 3.34 -19.90
CA ASP A 198 11.78 1.87 -19.95
C ASP A 198 12.47 1.29 -18.71
N VAL A 199 12.06 1.78 -17.54
CA VAL A 199 12.50 1.29 -16.23
C VAL A 199 11.32 0.68 -15.49
N ASP A 200 11.48 -0.54 -15.01
CA ASP A 200 10.45 -1.23 -14.25
C ASP A 200 10.16 -0.55 -12.91
N PHE A 201 8.89 -0.27 -12.67
CA PHE A 201 8.41 0.21 -11.39
C PHE A 201 8.24 -0.97 -10.41
N PRO A 202 8.69 -0.88 -9.14
CA PRO A 202 8.73 -2.00 -8.20
C PRO A 202 7.35 -2.33 -7.59
N PHE A 203 6.33 -2.62 -8.41
CA PHE A 203 4.98 -2.93 -7.93
C PHE A 203 4.92 -4.12 -6.96
N SER A 204 5.77 -5.13 -7.17
CA SER A 204 5.85 -6.32 -6.31
C SER A 204 6.23 -6.00 -4.86
N ALA A 205 7.01 -4.93 -4.63
CA ALA A 205 7.38 -4.49 -3.29
C ALA A 205 6.17 -3.95 -2.50
N TYR A 206 5.12 -3.51 -3.20
CA TYR A 206 3.90 -2.92 -2.64
C TYR A 206 2.69 -3.86 -2.69
N ALA A 207 2.90 -5.17 -2.87
CA ALA A 207 1.82 -6.15 -2.88
C ALA A 207 1.20 -6.38 -1.49
N ALA A 208 1.98 -6.15 -0.42
CA ALA A 208 1.52 -6.30 0.95
C ALA A 208 0.92 -4.99 1.50
N ILE A 209 -0.19 -5.10 2.24
CA ILE A 209 -0.87 -3.95 2.89
C ILE A 209 0.05 -3.20 3.86
N GLU A 210 1.06 -3.88 4.42
CA GLU A 210 2.02 -3.28 5.35
C GLU A 210 3.01 -2.34 4.65
N HIS A 211 3.17 -2.48 3.32
CA HIS A 211 4.14 -1.71 2.54
C HIS A 211 3.51 -0.54 1.80
N ILE A 212 2.18 -0.51 1.66
CA ILE A 212 1.49 0.57 0.96
C ILE A 212 1.43 1.85 1.82
N PRO A 213 1.33 3.04 1.21
CA PRO A 213 1.18 4.28 1.96
C PRO A 213 -0.12 4.29 2.78
N VAL A 214 -0.06 4.79 4.01
CA VAL A 214 -1.19 4.86 4.95
C VAL A 214 -1.48 6.31 5.32
N ILE A 215 -2.70 6.78 5.06
CA ILE A 215 -3.18 8.09 5.50
C ILE A 215 -4.01 7.91 6.77
N GLU A 216 -3.61 8.59 7.84
CA GLU A 216 -4.34 8.66 9.11
C GLU A 216 -5.05 10.01 9.22
N VAL A 217 -6.34 9.98 9.50
CA VAL A 217 -7.21 11.17 9.57
C VAL A 217 -8.45 10.85 10.41
N GLU A 218 -9.02 11.84 11.09
CA GLU A 218 -10.32 11.78 11.76
C GLU A 218 -11.46 12.18 10.82
#